data_AF-A0AAD5QB33-F1
#
_entry.id   AF-A0AAD5QB33-F1
#
_cell.length_a   1.000
_cell.length_b   1.000
_cell.length_c   1.000
_cell.angle_alpha   90.00
_cell.angle_beta   90.00
_cell.angle_gamma   90.00
#
_symmetry.space_group_name_H-M   'P 1'
#
loop_
_entity.id
_entity.type
_entity.pdbx_description
1 polymer ?
#
loop_
_entity_poly.entity_id
_entity_poly.type
_entity_poly.pdbx_seq_one_letter_code
_entity_poly.pdbx_strand_id
1 'polypeptide(L)'
;MTTTKLLATRCGELLRAATRDDREAQDDDALIAALEQLLQRLAQSAEPIGADDRLLLRELLDWDLSAGESTRKRSTQTRLLVLRWHLVAEAIRRPSTPDDALAVDAVVTRMESDRFAALDVQSSLAMTLVRGLESGFFTMRSGVLHLVKQFYVTQHDAKTRDALSVCLRQRLGTKDEVKALVNAGLCRALLQTALDALRAEAALARLQGEAVDDEDPDSADATSVALLRNCVDVFRQMSSLVCPSHAAHSSRETHDLRALCESVVVLGLSRVTIVLEEVVRLLQMLVEYAPSESILVTDTPDTRGVLDKLATLTTTTKPTIADAGLAQLCRGLHGRLVPKIDAFERQHGSLVGLPTDDDDDDKEDGDALERNVERAAERELERAALCKTRGNAFFQRGNVCTARVFYRRAIALLRKAEMQAEQCLSSLARDDLLAQCSVGASVLVLQPDGSRRGAMIADVEGDSIEVIYDGDGDENEEEEEDVVPLTRIRLRLPTALLHRFLTLHVDCAMNMGKVFAQLSDHENAVQCFSHALEKQPHHIAALYQRGLAHMALHDLRSAQQDLWSAHQRCRAWKIAAHGDGDELSREKQQKEALLGQITAAYKKLQALHANKKKVDKKLIKQMMNYLSTVPGLQDQSG
;
A
#
# COMPACT_ATOMS: atom_id res chain seq x y z
N MET A 1 -54.10 -9.01 21.38
CA MET A 1 -53.57 -10.03 20.44
C MET A 1 -54.47 -10.31 19.24
N THR A 2 -55.74 -9.89 19.21
CA THR A 2 -56.67 -10.13 18.09
C THR A 2 -56.69 -9.03 17.02
N THR A 3 -56.34 -7.78 17.33
CA THR A 3 -56.38 -6.65 16.37
C THR A 3 -55.19 -6.57 15.41
N THR A 4 -54.07 -7.22 15.73
CA THR A 4 -52.80 -7.07 15.01
C THR A 4 -52.70 -7.91 13.74
N LYS A 5 -53.12 -9.19 13.79
CA LYS A 5 -53.19 -10.06 12.59
C LYS A 5 -54.18 -9.53 11.56
N LEU A 6 -55.31 -9.02 12.04
CA LEU A 6 -56.41 -8.49 11.22
C LEU A 6 -56.00 -7.31 10.32
N LEU A 7 -55.01 -6.50 10.73
CA LEU A 7 -54.55 -5.35 9.93
C LEU A 7 -53.66 -5.77 8.76
N ALA A 8 -52.71 -6.69 8.97
CA ALA A 8 -51.83 -7.20 7.92
C ALA A 8 -52.61 -7.98 6.85
N THR A 9 -53.54 -8.83 7.29
CA THR A 9 -54.42 -9.57 6.38
C THR A 9 -55.31 -8.64 5.57
N ARG A 10 -55.87 -7.59 6.20
CA ARG A 10 -56.67 -6.56 5.50
C ARG A 10 -55.84 -5.79 4.48
N CYS A 11 -54.59 -5.45 4.80
CA CYS A 11 -53.68 -4.82 3.83
C CYS A 11 -53.39 -5.74 2.64
N GLY A 12 -53.20 -7.04 2.89
CA GLY A 12 -52.98 -8.03 1.81
C GLY A 12 -54.20 -8.20 0.91
N GLU A 13 -55.41 -8.22 1.48
CA GLU A 13 -56.66 -8.26 0.70
C GLU A 13 -56.81 -7.01 -0.19
N LEU A 14 -56.58 -5.81 0.38
CA LEU A 14 -56.63 -4.56 -0.36
C LEU A 14 -55.53 -4.49 -1.44
N LEU A 15 -54.33 -5.00 -1.17
CA LEU A 15 -53.24 -5.08 -2.13
C LEU A 15 -53.58 -6.02 -3.30
N ARG A 16 -54.18 -7.18 -3.03
CA ARG A 16 -54.64 -8.12 -4.06
C ARG A 16 -55.82 -7.57 -4.86
N ALA A 17 -56.68 -6.75 -4.26
CA ALA A 17 -57.70 -6.01 -4.99
C ALA A 17 -57.07 -4.94 -5.91
N ALA A 18 -56.15 -4.15 -5.38
CA ALA A 18 -55.44 -3.08 -6.09
C ALA A 18 -54.50 -3.59 -7.22
N THR A 19 -54.19 -4.88 -7.28
CA THR A 19 -53.37 -5.49 -8.34
C THR A 19 -54.18 -6.04 -9.51
N ARG A 20 -55.49 -6.30 -9.35
CA ARG A 20 -56.39 -6.77 -10.42
C ARG A 20 -56.64 -5.70 -11.49
N ASP A 21 -57.15 -6.09 -12.65
CA ASP A 21 -57.36 -5.17 -13.79
C ASP A 21 -58.56 -4.21 -13.60
N ASP A 22 -59.58 -4.63 -12.82
CA ASP A 22 -60.78 -3.83 -12.52
C ASP A 22 -60.59 -2.98 -11.24
N ARG A 23 -59.79 -1.91 -11.33
CA ARG A 23 -59.40 -1.07 -10.17
C ARG A 23 -60.32 0.13 -9.97
N GLU A 24 -60.82 0.34 -8.75
CA GLU A 24 -61.50 1.58 -8.37
C GLU A 24 -60.56 2.54 -7.62
N ALA A 25 -60.71 3.86 -7.82
CA ALA A 25 -59.91 4.86 -7.11
C ALA A 25 -60.09 4.81 -5.57
N GLN A 26 -61.25 4.33 -5.10
CA GLN A 26 -61.52 4.13 -3.68
C GLN A 26 -60.66 3.01 -3.05
N ASP A 27 -60.19 2.05 -3.86
CA ASP A 27 -59.36 0.93 -3.37
C ASP A 27 -57.93 1.38 -3.04
N ASP A 28 -57.37 2.31 -3.81
CA ASP A 28 -56.03 2.85 -3.58
C ASP A 28 -55.99 3.74 -2.32
N ASP A 29 -57.00 4.58 -2.10
CA ASP A 29 -57.08 5.43 -0.90
C ASP A 29 -57.29 4.59 0.36
N ALA A 30 -58.11 3.53 0.28
CA ALA A 30 -58.30 2.58 1.37
C ALA A 30 -57.01 1.80 1.68
N LEU A 31 -56.26 1.39 0.64
CA LEU A 31 -54.97 0.73 0.79
C LEU A 31 -53.93 1.67 1.43
N ILE A 32 -53.84 2.93 0.96
CA ILE A 32 -52.93 3.94 1.54
C ILE A 32 -53.22 4.12 3.03
N ALA A 33 -54.48 4.32 3.41
CA ALA A 33 -54.85 4.52 4.82
C ALA A 33 -54.52 3.29 5.68
N ALA A 34 -54.74 2.08 5.15
CA ALA A 34 -54.39 0.83 5.83
C ALA A 34 -52.88 0.66 6.00
N LEU A 35 -52.08 0.97 4.97
CA LEU A 35 -50.62 0.93 5.04
C LEU A 35 -50.05 1.98 6.00
N GLU A 36 -50.64 3.18 6.05
CA GLU A 36 -50.26 4.23 7.01
C GLU A 36 -50.52 3.78 8.46
N GLN A 37 -51.68 3.18 8.74
CA GLN A 37 -51.98 2.60 10.06
C GLN A 37 -51.01 1.47 10.42
N LEU A 38 -50.66 0.62 9.46
CA LEU A 38 -49.71 -0.46 9.66
C LEU A 38 -48.30 0.09 9.92
N LEU A 39 -47.86 1.12 9.20
CA LEU A 39 -46.59 1.78 9.43
C LEU A 39 -46.52 2.43 10.81
N GLN A 40 -47.57 3.13 11.24
CA GLN A 40 -47.62 3.78 12.54
C GLN A 40 -47.53 2.74 13.68
N ARG A 41 -48.19 1.59 13.51
CA ARG A 41 -48.07 0.44 14.42
C ARG A 41 -46.64 -0.12 14.44
N LEU A 42 -46.03 -0.29 13.27
CA LEU A 42 -44.66 -0.81 13.18
C LEU A 42 -43.63 0.17 13.75
N ALA A 43 -43.86 1.48 13.65
CA ALA A 43 -42.97 2.47 14.26
C ALA A 43 -43.03 2.43 15.80
N GLN A 44 -44.19 2.12 16.39
CA GLN A 44 -44.41 2.12 17.84
C GLN A 44 -44.04 0.81 18.56
N SER A 45 -43.95 -0.30 17.83
CA SER A 45 -43.63 -1.62 18.40
C SER A 45 -42.18 -2.03 18.12
N ALA A 46 -41.53 -2.62 19.12
CA ALA A 46 -40.19 -3.22 18.99
C ALA A 46 -40.24 -4.75 18.78
N GLU A 47 -41.42 -5.34 18.67
CA GLU A 47 -41.59 -6.79 18.52
C GLU A 47 -41.07 -7.29 17.15
N PRO A 48 -40.60 -8.55 17.06
CA PRO A 48 -40.26 -9.15 15.77
C PRO A 48 -41.49 -9.18 14.85
N ILE A 49 -41.24 -9.06 13.55
CA ILE A 49 -42.30 -9.04 12.53
C ILE A 49 -43.01 -10.39 12.51
N GLY A 50 -44.34 -10.39 12.54
CA GLY A 50 -45.16 -11.61 12.42
C GLY A 50 -45.18 -12.18 10.99
N ALA A 51 -45.63 -13.43 10.85
CA ALA A 51 -45.70 -14.10 9.55
C ALA A 51 -46.59 -13.37 8.53
N ASP A 52 -47.74 -12.84 8.97
CA ASP A 52 -48.69 -12.13 8.11
C ASP A 52 -48.11 -10.81 7.56
N ASP A 53 -47.39 -10.06 8.41
CA ASP A 53 -46.68 -8.84 8.03
C ASP A 53 -45.57 -9.13 7.00
N ARG A 54 -44.86 -10.25 7.13
CA ARG A 54 -43.81 -10.65 6.17
C ARG A 54 -44.38 -11.07 4.83
N LEU A 55 -45.50 -11.80 4.84
CA LEU A 55 -46.19 -12.19 3.61
C LEU A 55 -46.64 -10.94 2.85
N LEU A 56 -47.24 -9.97 3.55
CA LEU A 56 -47.59 -8.68 2.98
C LEU A 56 -46.36 -7.95 2.40
N LEU A 57 -45.23 -7.91 3.12
CA LEU A 57 -44.01 -7.27 2.62
C LEU A 57 -43.44 -7.94 1.37
N ARG A 58 -43.53 -9.27 1.27
CA ARG A 58 -43.15 -10.00 0.04
C ARG A 58 -44.09 -9.65 -1.12
N GLU A 59 -45.40 -9.67 -0.91
CA GLU A 59 -46.38 -9.25 -1.93
C GLU A 59 -46.15 -7.79 -2.35
N LEU A 60 -45.82 -6.89 -1.42
CA LEU A 60 -45.49 -5.49 -1.71
C LEU A 60 -44.20 -5.34 -2.52
N LEU A 61 -43.19 -6.18 -2.26
CA LEU A 61 -41.94 -6.21 -3.03
C LEU A 61 -42.08 -6.88 -4.39
N ASP A 62 -43.02 -7.81 -4.57
CA ASP A 62 -43.29 -8.43 -5.87
C ASP A 62 -44.14 -7.51 -6.75
N TRP A 63 -44.94 -6.63 -6.14
CA TRP A 63 -45.79 -5.69 -6.86
C TRP A 63 -44.98 -4.68 -7.69
N ASP A 64 -45.08 -4.78 -9.01
CA ASP A 64 -44.49 -3.79 -9.90
C ASP A 64 -45.39 -2.57 -10.03
N LEU A 65 -45.03 -1.50 -9.31
CA LEU A 65 -45.67 -0.20 -9.42
C LEU A 65 -45.04 0.66 -10.54
N SER A 66 -43.93 0.21 -11.16
CA SER A 66 -43.08 1.00 -12.05
C SER A 66 -43.24 0.65 -13.54
N ALA A 67 -43.52 -0.62 -13.86
CA ALA A 67 -43.64 -1.10 -15.24
C ALA A 67 -45.06 -0.87 -15.81
N GLY A 68 -45.19 0.12 -16.71
CA GLY A 68 -46.19 0.17 -17.77
C GLY A 68 -47.63 0.60 -17.39
N GLU A 69 -48.05 1.75 -17.94
CA GLU A 69 -49.45 2.19 -18.12
C GLU A 69 -50.42 2.00 -16.93
N SER A 70 -50.05 2.45 -15.73
CA SER A 70 -51.04 2.53 -14.66
C SER A 70 -51.98 3.72 -14.90
N THR A 71 -53.29 3.47 -14.91
CA THR A 71 -54.38 4.45 -14.80
C THR A 71 -54.34 5.30 -13.51
N ARG A 72 -53.32 5.14 -12.67
CA ARG A 72 -53.14 5.84 -11.39
C ARG A 72 -52.56 7.23 -11.56
N LYS A 73 -53.02 8.15 -10.71
CA LYS A 73 -52.37 9.45 -10.55
C LYS A 73 -50.95 9.25 -10.03
N ARG A 74 -49.99 9.98 -10.63
CA ARG A 74 -48.57 9.96 -10.22
C ARG A 74 -48.38 10.25 -8.73
N SER A 75 -49.23 11.09 -8.12
CA SER A 75 -49.22 11.37 -6.67
C SER A 75 -49.53 10.15 -5.82
N THR A 76 -50.54 9.36 -6.22
CA THR A 76 -50.97 8.15 -5.52
C THR A 76 -49.91 7.06 -5.65
N GLN A 77 -49.36 6.88 -6.84
CA GLN A 77 -48.25 5.96 -7.11
C GLN A 77 -47.01 6.29 -6.26
N THR A 78 -46.65 7.59 -6.20
CA THR A 78 -45.52 8.07 -5.38
C THR A 78 -45.75 7.77 -3.90
N ARG A 79 -46.96 8.03 -3.39
CA ARG A 79 -47.29 7.78 -1.98
C ARG A 79 -47.26 6.29 -1.62
N LEU A 80 -47.77 5.42 -2.50
CA LEU A 80 -47.69 3.97 -2.33
C LEU A 80 -46.24 3.46 -2.32
N LEU A 81 -45.39 3.96 -3.22
CA LEU A 81 -43.97 3.64 -3.25
C LEU A 81 -43.26 4.11 -1.97
N VAL A 82 -43.53 5.34 -1.51
CA VAL A 82 -42.97 5.87 -0.25
C VAL A 82 -43.38 4.99 0.94
N LEU A 83 -44.66 4.62 1.04
CA LEU A 83 -45.16 3.76 2.12
C LEU A 83 -44.55 2.36 2.08
N ARG A 84 -44.40 1.75 0.89
CA ARG A 84 -43.69 0.47 0.71
C ARG A 84 -42.31 0.54 1.35
N TRP A 85 -41.51 1.54 0.96
CA TRP A 85 -40.12 1.64 1.42
C TRP A 85 -40.02 1.98 2.90
N HIS A 86 -40.93 2.79 3.46
CA HIS A 86 -40.99 2.98 4.91
C HIS A 86 -41.33 1.70 5.69
N LEU A 87 -42.27 0.89 5.18
CA LEU A 87 -42.62 -0.40 5.77
C LEU A 87 -41.45 -1.39 5.71
N VAL A 88 -40.78 -1.48 4.55
CA VAL A 88 -39.57 -2.30 4.38
C VAL A 88 -38.45 -1.81 5.31
N ALA A 89 -38.28 -0.50 5.48
CA ALA A 89 -37.30 0.08 6.38
C ALA A 89 -37.55 -0.27 7.86
N GLU A 90 -38.80 -0.23 8.32
CA GLU A 90 -39.15 -0.70 9.67
C GLU A 90 -38.99 -2.21 9.83
N ALA A 91 -39.21 -2.96 8.77
CA ALA A 91 -39.00 -4.40 8.78
C ALA A 91 -37.51 -4.75 8.94
N ILE A 92 -36.65 -4.14 8.13
CA ILE A 92 -35.21 -4.37 8.15
C ILE A 92 -34.56 -3.98 9.50
N ARG A 93 -35.09 -2.95 10.17
CA ARG A 93 -34.59 -2.49 11.47
C ARG A 93 -34.72 -3.56 12.58
N ARG A 94 -35.61 -4.54 12.44
CA ARG A 94 -35.96 -5.49 13.50
C ARG A 94 -35.17 -6.79 13.39
N PRO A 95 -34.78 -7.40 14.53
CA PRO A 95 -34.11 -8.69 14.51
C PRO A 95 -35.07 -9.78 13.99
N SER A 96 -34.64 -10.52 12.98
CA SER A 96 -35.34 -11.68 12.41
C SER A 96 -34.48 -12.94 12.48
N THR A 97 -35.11 -14.09 12.68
CA THR A 97 -34.50 -15.41 12.48
C THR A 97 -34.07 -15.60 11.01
N PRO A 98 -32.99 -16.36 10.74
CA PRO A 98 -32.42 -16.48 9.39
C PRO A 98 -33.39 -17.11 8.36
N ASP A 99 -34.19 -18.10 8.77
CA ASP A 99 -35.20 -18.74 7.91
C ASP A 99 -36.38 -17.82 7.56
N ASP A 100 -36.45 -16.67 8.25
CA ASP A 100 -37.60 -15.78 8.32
C ASP A 100 -37.28 -14.36 7.79
N ALA A 101 -36.04 -14.11 7.40
CA ALA A 101 -35.58 -12.82 6.91
C ALA A 101 -36.15 -12.50 5.52
N LEU A 102 -36.38 -11.21 5.25
CA LEU A 102 -36.62 -10.73 3.88
C LEU A 102 -35.41 -11.06 3.01
N ALA A 103 -35.67 -11.53 1.79
CA ALA A 103 -34.59 -11.86 0.86
C ALA A 103 -33.89 -10.56 0.42
N VAL A 104 -32.61 -10.41 0.80
CA VAL A 104 -31.79 -9.25 0.46
C VAL A 104 -31.81 -8.98 -1.05
N ASP A 105 -31.70 -10.03 -1.87
CA ASP A 105 -31.67 -9.90 -3.32
C ASP A 105 -33.00 -9.37 -3.89
N ALA A 106 -34.15 -9.75 -3.30
CA ALA A 106 -35.45 -9.23 -3.72
C ALA A 106 -35.59 -7.74 -3.38
N VAL A 107 -35.13 -7.33 -2.20
CA VAL A 107 -35.11 -5.93 -1.79
C VAL A 107 -34.22 -5.11 -2.72
N VAL A 108 -32.97 -5.54 -2.95
CA VAL A 108 -32.02 -4.84 -3.82
C VAL A 108 -32.54 -4.73 -5.26
N THR A 109 -33.07 -5.82 -5.82
CA THR A 109 -33.65 -5.82 -7.17
C THR A 109 -34.80 -4.82 -7.29
N ARG A 110 -35.68 -4.75 -6.28
CA ARG A 110 -36.79 -3.80 -6.27
C ARG A 110 -36.34 -2.35 -6.04
N MET A 111 -35.28 -2.13 -5.26
CA MET A 111 -34.67 -0.80 -5.13
C MET A 111 -34.13 -0.31 -6.48
N GLU A 112 -33.54 -1.21 -7.27
CA GLU A 112 -33.02 -0.88 -8.61
C GLU A 112 -34.10 -0.57 -9.64
N SER A 113 -35.31 -1.13 -9.53
CA SER A 113 -36.44 -0.75 -10.38
C SER A 113 -37.09 0.56 -9.94
N ASP A 114 -37.34 0.73 -8.64
CA ASP A 114 -38.14 1.84 -8.11
C ASP A 114 -37.37 3.18 -8.04
N ARG A 115 -36.03 3.14 -8.23
CA ARG A 115 -35.12 4.30 -8.04
C ARG A 115 -35.38 5.53 -8.90
N PHE A 116 -36.14 5.44 -9.99
CA PHE A 116 -36.37 6.57 -10.92
C PHE A 116 -37.75 7.24 -10.80
N ALA A 117 -38.56 6.89 -9.80
CA ALA A 117 -39.95 7.36 -9.73
C ALA A 117 -40.12 8.85 -9.34
N ALA A 118 -39.62 9.25 -8.16
CA ALA A 118 -39.73 10.60 -7.61
C ALA A 118 -38.68 10.85 -6.52
N LEU A 119 -38.37 12.12 -6.21
CA LEU A 119 -37.39 12.49 -5.18
C LEU A 119 -37.74 11.92 -3.80
N ASP A 120 -39.01 11.99 -3.40
CA ASP A 120 -39.49 11.45 -2.11
C ASP A 120 -39.27 9.94 -2.01
N VAL A 121 -39.42 9.21 -3.13
CA VAL A 121 -39.16 7.77 -3.22
C VAL A 121 -37.66 7.50 -3.13
N GLN A 122 -36.83 8.32 -3.76
CA GLN A 122 -35.38 8.18 -3.63
C GLN A 122 -34.91 8.42 -2.19
N SER A 123 -35.53 9.37 -1.48
CA SER A 123 -35.22 9.66 -0.07
C SER A 123 -35.63 8.50 0.84
N SER A 124 -36.81 7.91 0.63
CA SER A 124 -37.25 6.73 1.39
C SER A 124 -36.40 5.49 1.09
N LEU A 125 -36.00 5.28 -0.16
CA LEU A 125 -35.04 4.25 -0.57
C LEU A 125 -33.68 4.43 0.11
N ALA A 126 -33.11 5.65 0.08
CA ALA A 126 -31.83 5.95 0.71
C ALA A 126 -31.88 5.70 2.23
N MET A 127 -32.96 6.11 2.90
CA MET A 127 -33.15 5.84 4.33
C MET A 127 -33.28 4.33 4.64
N THR A 128 -33.95 3.59 3.76
CA THR A 128 -34.04 2.11 3.86
C THR A 128 -32.64 1.48 3.75
N LEU A 129 -31.82 1.99 2.83
CA LEU A 129 -30.44 1.54 2.64
C LEU A 129 -29.58 1.79 3.88
N VAL A 130 -29.65 3.00 4.46
CA VAL A 130 -28.97 3.36 5.71
C VAL A 130 -29.34 2.39 6.82
N ARG A 131 -30.63 2.23 7.11
CA ARG A 131 -31.10 1.34 8.18
C ARG A 131 -30.69 -0.13 7.96
N GLY A 132 -30.67 -0.58 6.71
CA GLY A 132 -30.21 -1.92 6.37
C GLY A 132 -28.71 -2.12 6.54
N LEU A 133 -27.90 -1.08 6.32
CA LEU A 133 -26.47 -1.12 6.62
C LEU A 133 -26.21 -1.07 8.13
N GLU A 134 -26.93 -0.23 8.88
CA GLU A 134 -26.82 -0.12 10.35
C GLU A 134 -27.18 -1.42 11.07
N SER A 135 -28.30 -2.04 10.67
CA SER A 135 -28.76 -3.33 11.24
C SER A 135 -27.91 -4.53 10.79
N GLY A 136 -27.03 -4.35 9.80
CA GLY A 136 -26.26 -5.43 9.20
C GLY A 136 -27.04 -6.35 8.26
N PHE A 137 -28.31 -6.00 7.93
CA PHE A 137 -29.11 -6.69 6.92
C PHE A 137 -28.44 -6.66 5.54
N PHE A 138 -27.89 -5.50 5.16
CA PHE A 138 -27.09 -5.38 3.96
C PHE A 138 -25.62 -5.68 4.24
N THR A 139 -25.06 -6.62 3.47
CA THR A 139 -23.62 -6.86 3.41
C THR A 139 -23.00 -6.02 2.29
N MET A 140 -21.69 -5.76 2.37
CA MET A 140 -20.93 -4.93 1.43
C MET A 140 -20.70 -5.63 0.07
N ARG A 141 -21.77 -6.10 -0.56
CA ARG A 141 -21.79 -6.72 -1.89
C ARG A 141 -21.91 -5.66 -2.99
N SER A 142 -21.52 -6.01 -4.21
CA SER A 142 -21.49 -5.09 -5.35
C SER A 142 -22.81 -4.34 -5.59
N GLY A 143 -23.95 -5.04 -5.60
CA GLY A 143 -25.27 -4.41 -5.84
C GLY A 143 -25.61 -3.34 -4.80
N VAL A 144 -25.42 -3.65 -3.52
CA VAL A 144 -25.62 -2.68 -2.42
C VAL A 144 -24.69 -1.48 -2.56
N LEU A 145 -23.40 -1.70 -2.84
CA LEU A 145 -22.43 -0.62 -3.00
C LEU A 145 -22.72 0.28 -4.21
N HIS A 146 -23.25 -0.29 -5.30
CA HIS A 146 -23.70 0.50 -6.45
C HIS A 146 -24.91 1.38 -6.11
N LEU A 147 -25.87 0.86 -5.34
CA LEU A 147 -26.99 1.65 -4.82
C LEU A 147 -26.49 2.76 -3.89
N VAL A 148 -25.59 2.46 -2.94
CA VAL A 148 -25.00 3.47 -2.05
C VAL A 148 -24.34 4.57 -2.87
N LYS A 149 -23.51 4.21 -3.86
CA LYS A 149 -22.85 5.18 -4.75
C LYS A 149 -23.87 6.07 -5.44
N GLN A 150 -24.89 5.47 -6.03
CA GLN A 150 -25.89 6.19 -6.79
C GLN A 150 -26.65 7.17 -5.88
N PHE A 151 -27.17 6.71 -4.74
CA PHE A 151 -27.89 7.58 -3.81
C PHE A 151 -26.99 8.65 -3.20
N TYR A 152 -25.73 8.35 -2.91
CA TYR A 152 -24.80 9.35 -2.40
C TYR A 152 -24.62 10.52 -3.39
N VAL A 153 -24.53 10.22 -4.70
CA VAL A 153 -24.42 11.24 -5.74
C VAL A 153 -25.74 11.97 -5.98
N THR A 154 -26.87 11.25 -6.11
CA THR A 154 -28.15 11.84 -6.52
C THR A 154 -28.92 12.55 -5.40
N GLN A 155 -28.71 12.16 -4.14
CA GLN A 155 -29.40 12.79 -3.01
C GLN A 155 -28.85 14.17 -2.70
N HIS A 156 -29.71 15.16 -2.48
CA HIS A 156 -29.29 16.51 -2.08
C HIS A 156 -29.31 16.73 -0.56
N ASP A 157 -29.91 15.82 0.20
CA ASP A 157 -29.97 15.92 1.66
C ASP A 157 -28.62 15.55 2.30
N ALA A 158 -28.00 16.52 2.97
CA ALA A 158 -26.72 16.33 3.66
C ALA A 158 -26.80 15.26 4.75
N LYS A 159 -27.95 15.11 5.44
CA LYS A 159 -28.11 14.14 6.53
C LYS A 159 -28.08 12.70 6.02
N THR A 160 -28.77 12.41 4.92
CA THR A 160 -28.72 11.07 4.32
C THR A 160 -27.34 10.72 3.79
N ARG A 161 -26.63 11.66 3.16
CA ARG A 161 -25.23 11.45 2.73
C ARG A 161 -24.33 11.14 3.91
N ASP A 162 -24.44 11.90 5.00
CA ASP A 162 -23.68 11.68 6.24
C ASP A 162 -23.96 10.31 6.86
N ALA A 163 -25.24 9.91 6.94
CA ALA A 163 -25.60 8.60 7.44
C ALA A 163 -25.03 7.46 6.57
N LEU A 164 -25.05 7.61 5.24
CA LEU A 164 -24.47 6.62 4.32
C LEU A 164 -22.96 6.48 4.50
N SER A 165 -22.20 7.58 4.60
CA SER A 165 -20.74 7.54 4.83
C SER A 165 -20.39 6.98 6.20
N VAL A 166 -21.14 7.33 7.25
CA VAL A 166 -20.97 6.76 8.59
C VAL A 166 -21.18 5.25 8.57
N CYS A 167 -22.24 4.77 7.91
CA CYS A 167 -22.50 3.34 7.73
C CYS A 167 -21.37 2.64 6.97
N LEU A 168 -20.92 3.21 5.85
CA LEU A 168 -19.80 2.67 5.07
C LEU A 168 -18.55 2.52 5.94
N ARG A 169 -18.21 3.56 6.72
CA ARG A 169 -17.06 3.53 7.63
C ARG A 169 -17.18 2.45 8.69
N GLN A 170 -18.33 2.35 9.36
CA GLN A 170 -18.54 1.36 10.43
C GLN A 170 -18.52 -0.09 9.92
N ARG A 171 -18.93 -0.32 8.66
CA ARG A 171 -18.97 -1.64 8.05
C ARG A 171 -17.66 -2.06 7.39
N LEU A 172 -16.70 -1.14 7.19
CA LEU A 172 -15.37 -1.47 6.70
C LEU A 172 -14.53 -2.10 7.82
N GLY A 173 -14.42 -3.43 7.81
CA GLY A 173 -13.60 -4.19 8.76
C GLY A 173 -12.47 -4.99 8.09
N THR A 174 -12.56 -5.23 6.79
CA THR A 174 -11.63 -6.12 6.07
C THR A 174 -11.05 -5.50 4.81
N LYS A 175 -9.87 -5.98 4.43
CA LYS A 175 -9.21 -5.58 3.16
C LYS A 175 -10.04 -5.91 1.92
N ASP A 176 -10.88 -6.95 1.96
CA ASP A 176 -11.70 -7.33 0.82
C ASP A 176 -12.91 -6.40 0.64
N GLU A 177 -13.48 -5.88 1.73
CA GLU A 177 -14.51 -4.84 1.67
C GLU A 177 -13.96 -3.53 1.10
N VAL A 178 -12.70 -3.18 1.41
CA VAL A 178 -12.03 -2.02 0.79
C VAL A 178 -11.93 -2.22 -0.73
N LYS A 179 -11.53 -3.41 -1.20
CA LYS A 179 -11.50 -3.71 -2.64
C LYS A 179 -12.89 -3.65 -3.27
N ALA A 180 -13.92 -4.13 -2.58
CA ALA A 180 -15.30 -4.08 -3.07
C ALA A 180 -15.78 -2.62 -3.22
N LEU A 181 -15.45 -1.75 -2.25
CA LEU A 181 -15.76 -0.32 -2.27
C LEU A 181 -15.06 0.39 -3.44
N VAL A 182 -13.77 0.10 -3.66
CA VAL A 182 -13.01 0.61 -4.81
C VAL A 182 -13.63 0.14 -6.14
N ASN A 183 -13.94 -1.15 -6.26
CA ASN A 183 -14.59 -1.71 -7.46
C ASN A 183 -15.94 -1.07 -7.77
N ALA A 184 -16.72 -0.72 -6.72
CA ALA A 184 -17.99 -0.04 -6.90
C ALA A 184 -17.84 1.39 -7.43
N GLY A 185 -16.64 1.99 -7.30
CA GLY A 185 -16.34 3.38 -7.66
C GLY A 185 -16.79 4.39 -6.59
N LEU A 186 -16.94 3.95 -5.34
CA LEU A 186 -17.40 4.80 -4.23
C LEU A 186 -16.36 5.85 -3.84
N CYS A 187 -15.06 5.53 -3.91
CA CYS A 187 -14.00 6.49 -3.58
C CYS A 187 -14.06 7.74 -4.47
N ARG A 188 -14.17 7.52 -5.79
CA ARG A 188 -14.34 8.60 -6.77
C ARG A 188 -15.63 9.38 -6.54
N ALA A 189 -16.74 8.70 -6.26
CA ALA A 189 -18.01 9.37 -6.00
C ALA A 189 -17.93 10.30 -4.77
N LEU A 190 -17.40 9.80 -3.65
CA LEU A 190 -17.20 10.57 -2.42
C LEU A 190 -16.32 11.80 -2.68
N LEU A 191 -15.15 11.58 -3.31
CA LEU A 191 -14.21 12.66 -3.60
C LEU A 191 -14.80 13.69 -4.57
N GLN A 192 -15.45 13.25 -5.64
CA GLN A 192 -16.04 14.14 -6.64
C GLN A 192 -17.09 15.04 -6.01
N THR A 193 -18.01 14.47 -5.21
CA THR A 193 -19.05 15.25 -4.54
C THR A 193 -18.50 16.27 -3.55
N ALA A 194 -17.42 15.95 -2.84
CA ALA A 194 -16.78 16.89 -1.93
C ALA A 194 -16.09 18.03 -2.68
N LEU A 195 -15.36 17.71 -3.76
CA LEU A 195 -14.70 18.72 -4.60
C LEU A 195 -15.70 19.61 -5.34
N ASP A 196 -16.83 19.08 -5.81
CA ASP A 196 -17.85 19.86 -6.48
C ASP A 196 -18.55 20.83 -5.52
N ALA A 197 -18.76 20.43 -4.26
CA ALA A 197 -19.26 21.34 -3.22
C ALA A 197 -18.29 22.50 -2.97
N LEU A 198 -16.99 22.21 -2.82
CA LEU A 198 -15.96 23.24 -2.66
C LEU A 198 -15.85 24.19 -3.86
N ARG A 199 -15.97 23.65 -5.09
CA ARG A 199 -15.97 24.47 -6.31
C ARG A 199 -17.18 25.39 -6.38
N ALA A 200 -18.36 24.90 -6.01
CA ALA A 200 -19.59 25.69 -5.99
C ALA A 200 -19.49 26.84 -4.97
N GLU A 201 -18.96 26.55 -3.79
CA GLU A 201 -18.71 27.53 -2.74
C GLU A 201 -17.70 28.61 -3.17
N ALA A 202 -16.55 28.22 -3.71
CA ALA A 202 -15.57 29.17 -4.24
C ALA A 202 -16.12 30.03 -5.40
N ALA A 203 -17.07 29.49 -6.19
CA ALA A 203 -17.75 30.25 -7.23
C ALA A 203 -18.75 31.26 -6.67
N LEU A 204 -19.44 30.92 -5.58
CA LEU A 204 -20.37 31.81 -4.88
C LEU A 204 -19.63 32.99 -4.22
N ALA A 205 -18.53 32.73 -3.50
CA ALA A 205 -17.71 33.78 -2.89
C ALA A 205 -17.21 34.80 -3.94
N ARG A 206 -16.76 34.32 -5.10
CA ARG A 206 -16.35 35.19 -6.23
C ARG A 206 -17.47 36.06 -6.78
N LEU A 207 -18.71 35.57 -6.80
CA LEU A 207 -19.87 36.33 -7.26
C LEU A 207 -20.33 37.37 -6.23
N GLN A 208 -20.13 37.10 -4.94
CA GLN A 208 -20.50 37.99 -3.84
C GLN A 208 -19.51 39.15 -3.66
N GLY A 209 -18.37 39.13 -4.34
CA GLY A 209 -17.40 40.23 -4.33
C GLY A 209 -16.68 40.38 -2.99
N GLU A 210 -16.71 39.34 -2.14
CA GLU A 210 -15.83 39.25 -0.98
C GLU A 210 -14.39 39.25 -1.52
N ALA A 211 -13.67 40.34 -1.23
CA ALA A 211 -12.26 40.43 -1.55
C ALA A 211 -11.57 39.26 -0.86
N VAL A 212 -10.75 38.53 -1.62
CA VAL A 212 -9.88 37.48 -1.09
C VAL A 212 -8.73 38.16 -0.34
N ASP A 213 -9.05 38.88 0.73
CA ASP A 213 -8.10 39.44 1.68
C ASP A 213 -7.95 38.40 2.79
N ASP A 214 -6.88 37.60 2.77
CA ASP A 214 -6.30 36.79 3.87
C ASP A 214 -7.23 36.20 4.97
N GLU A 215 -8.49 35.89 4.67
CA GLU A 215 -9.45 35.37 5.65
C GLU A 215 -9.45 33.84 5.68
N ASP A 216 -9.56 33.32 6.90
CA ASP A 216 -9.32 31.93 7.32
C ASP A 216 -9.80 30.87 6.30
N PRO A 217 -8.99 29.84 6.02
CA PRO A 217 -9.38 28.67 5.22
C PRO A 217 -10.55 27.86 5.82
N ASP A 218 -11.06 28.27 6.99
CA ASP A 218 -12.12 27.65 7.78
C ASP A 218 -13.51 28.33 7.61
N SER A 219 -13.66 29.34 6.73
CA SER A 219 -14.96 29.97 6.44
C SER A 219 -15.93 29.10 5.61
N ALA A 220 -15.71 27.79 5.59
CA ALA A 220 -16.40 26.87 4.70
C ALA A 220 -17.86 26.61 5.12
N ASP A 221 -18.78 26.63 4.15
CA ASP A 221 -20.18 26.28 4.28
C ASP A 221 -20.34 24.93 5.01
N ALA A 222 -21.26 24.85 5.97
CA ALA A 222 -21.44 23.65 6.80
C ALA A 222 -21.67 22.35 6.00
N THR A 223 -22.12 22.47 4.74
CA THR A 223 -22.33 21.32 3.84
C THR A 223 -21.05 20.83 3.16
N SER A 224 -20.16 21.71 2.70
CA SER A 224 -18.89 21.31 2.07
C SER A 224 -17.95 20.68 3.09
N VAL A 225 -17.90 21.24 4.31
CA VAL A 225 -17.20 20.67 5.47
C VAL A 225 -17.69 19.27 5.81
N ALA A 226 -19.01 19.06 5.84
CA ALA A 226 -19.58 17.74 6.13
C ALA A 226 -19.22 16.70 5.05
N LEU A 227 -19.24 17.08 3.77
CA LEU A 227 -18.87 16.18 2.66
C LEU A 227 -17.36 15.86 2.67
N LEU A 228 -16.52 16.83 2.99
CA LEU A 228 -15.08 16.64 3.19
C LEU A 228 -14.82 15.65 4.33
N ARG A 229 -15.41 15.89 5.50
CA ARG A 229 -15.32 15.00 6.67
C ARG A 229 -15.68 13.57 6.29
N ASN A 230 -16.81 13.39 5.59
CA ASN A 230 -17.30 12.09 5.16
C ASN A 230 -16.32 11.35 4.25
N CYS A 231 -15.71 12.06 3.30
CA CYS A 231 -14.72 11.48 2.40
C CYS A 231 -13.45 11.09 3.17
N VAL A 232 -12.94 11.99 4.02
CA VAL A 232 -11.73 11.79 4.83
C VAL A 232 -11.88 10.59 5.76
N ASP A 233 -13.02 10.47 6.45
CA ASP A 233 -13.25 9.41 7.43
C ASP A 233 -13.30 8.01 6.79
N VAL A 234 -13.93 7.90 5.62
CA VAL A 234 -13.92 6.65 4.85
C VAL A 234 -12.50 6.32 4.38
N PHE A 235 -11.74 7.30 3.88
CA PHE A 235 -10.37 7.08 3.41
C PHE A 235 -9.38 6.73 4.53
N ARG A 236 -9.54 7.32 5.72
CA ARG A 236 -8.77 6.94 6.91
C ARG A 236 -9.07 5.51 7.34
N GLN A 237 -10.34 5.11 7.34
CA GLN A 237 -10.71 3.72 7.66
C GLN A 237 -10.21 2.74 6.60
N MET A 238 -10.24 3.09 5.31
CA MET A 238 -9.61 2.28 4.27
C MET A 238 -8.09 2.17 4.50
N SER A 239 -7.44 3.28 4.86
CA SER A 239 -6.01 3.34 5.11
C SER A 239 -5.59 2.50 6.30
N SER A 240 -6.36 2.46 7.38
CA SER A 240 -6.05 1.61 8.56
C SER A 240 -6.05 0.12 8.22
N LEU A 241 -6.89 -0.30 7.27
CA LEU A 241 -7.00 -1.70 6.83
C LEU A 241 -5.96 -2.11 5.80
N VAL A 242 -5.51 -1.17 4.95
CA VAL A 242 -4.61 -1.45 3.83
C VAL A 242 -3.15 -1.03 4.12
N CYS A 243 -2.96 -0.04 4.98
CA CYS A 243 -1.69 0.53 5.42
C CYS A 243 -1.60 0.53 6.98
N PRO A 244 -1.62 -0.65 7.64
CA PRO A 244 -1.78 -0.74 9.10
C PRO A 244 -0.65 -0.08 9.91
N SER A 245 0.54 0.06 9.33
CA SER A 245 1.68 0.75 9.93
C SER A 245 1.50 2.27 10.05
N HIS A 246 0.55 2.86 9.32
CA HIS A 246 0.27 4.30 9.35
C HIS A 246 -0.75 4.69 10.43
N ALA A 247 -1.54 3.72 10.94
CA ALA A 247 -2.62 3.97 11.90
C ALA A 247 -2.14 4.53 13.25
N ALA A 248 -0.86 4.40 13.58
CA ALA A 248 -0.30 4.83 14.87
C ALA A 248 0.05 6.34 14.95
N HIS A 249 -0.02 7.11 13.85
CA HIS A 249 0.58 8.45 13.78
C HIS A 249 -0.37 9.62 13.45
N SER A 250 -1.67 9.40 13.20
CA SER A 250 -2.61 10.51 12.90
C SER A 250 -3.40 10.93 14.14
N SER A 251 -2.84 11.85 14.94
CA SER A 251 -3.45 12.38 16.18
C SER A 251 -4.14 13.75 16.01
N ARG A 252 -4.47 14.16 14.78
CA ARG A 252 -5.23 15.38 14.53
C ARG A 252 -6.51 15.06 13.76
N GLU A 253 -7.64 15.17 14.45
CA GLU A 253 -9.00 15.14 13.89
C GLU A 253 -9.28 16.45 13.13
N THR A 254 -8.46 16.77 12.14
CA THR A 254 -8.75 17.85 11.18
C THR A 254 -9.45 17.25 9.98
N HIS A 255 -10.46 17.93 9.45
CA HIS A 255 -11.31 17.44 8.36
C HIS A 255 -11.27 18.39 7.16
N ASP A 256 -10.08 18.92 6.89
CA ASP A 256 -9.88 19.98 5.92
C ASP A 256 -9.29 19.43 4.62
N LEU A 257 -9.12 20.30 3.62
CA LEU A 257 -8.57 19.92 2.32
C LEU A 257 -7.18 19.26 2.42
N ARG A 258 -6.39 19.64 3.43
CA ARG A 258 -5.10 19.01 3.75
C ARG A 258 -5.28 17.56 4.18
N ALA A 259 -6.19 17.30 5.12
CA ALA A 259 -6.49 15.95 5.60
C ALA A 259 -6.99 15.04 4.45
N LEU A 260 -7.74 15.60 3.50
CA LEU A 260 -8.16 14.89 2.30
C LEU A 260 -6.99 14.49 1.41
N CYS A 261 -6.09 15.44 1.11
CA CYS A 261 -4.89 15.18 0.31
C CYS A 261 -4.00 14.11 0.99
N GLU A 262 -3.72 14.28 2.29
CA GLU A 262 -2.97 13.31 3.09
C GLU A 262 -3.61 11.92 3.04
N SER A 263 -4.94 11.82 3.22
CA SER A 263 -5.65 10.53 3.21
C SER A 263 -5.53 9.80 1.86
N VAL A 264 -5.61 10.53 0.73
CA VAL A 264 -5.41 9.94 -0.61
C VAL A 264 -3.96 9.49 -0.82
N VAL A 265 -2.98 10.29 -0.38
CA VAL A 265 -1.56 9.95 -0.48
C VAL A 265 -1.23 8.70 0.35
N VAL A 266 -1.77 8.59 1.57
CA VAL A 266 -1.60 7.41 2.43
C VAL A 266 -2.17 6.14 1.78
N LEU A 267 -3.31 6.22 1.09
CA LEU A 267 -3.83 5.10 0.30
C LEU A 267 -2.85 4.69 -0.82
N GLY A 268 -2.09 5.64 -1.39
CA GLY A 268 -1.01 5.40 -2.36
C GLY A 268 0.18 4.61 -1.80
N LEU A 269 0.33 4.54 -0.48
CA LEU A 269 1.34 3.71 0.18
C LEU A 269 0.93 2.23 0.24
N SER A 270 -0.31 1.90 -0.10
CA SER A 270 -0.84 0.53 -0.08
C SER A 270 -0.07 -0.46 -0.95
N ARG A 271 -0.10 -1.75 -0.58
CA ARG A 271 0.41 -2.86 -1.40
C ARG A 271 -0.67 -3.52 -2.26
N VAL A 272 -1.82 -2.86 -2.41
CA VAL A 272 -3.00 -3.45 -3.06
C VAL A 272 -3.17 -2.78 -4.42
N THR A 273 -2.96 -3.55 -5.49
CA THR A 273 -2.94 -3.04 -6.87
C THR A 273 -4.19 -2.25 -7.22
N ILE A 274 -5.38 -2.77 -6.89
CA ILE A 274 -6.64 -2.09 -7.21
C ILE A 274 -6.82 -0.77 -6.47
N VAL A 275 -6.27 -0.66 -5.26
CA VAL A 275 -6.27 0.59 -4.49
C VAL A 275 -5.31 1.59 -5.12
N LEU A 276 -4.12 1.15 -5.55
CA LEU A 276 -3.15 1.99 -6.25
C LEU A 276 -3.71 2.54 -7.57
N GLU A 277 -4.38 1.70 -8.36
CA GLU A 277 -5.05 2.14 -9.59
C GLU A 277 -6.13 3.20 -9.32
N GLU A 278 -6.88 3.06 -8.23
CA GLU A 278 -7.86 4.06 -7.84
C GLU A 278 -7.20 5.35 -7.34
N VAL A 279 -6.10 5.26 -6.58
CA VAL A 279 -5.34 6.43 -6.12
C VAL A 279 -4.85 7.27 -7.29
N VAL A 280 -4.43 6.66 -8.42
CA VAL A 280 -4.07 7.43 -9.64
C VAL A 280 -5.22 8.33 -10.08
N ARG A 281 -6.45 7.80 -10.07
CA ARG A 281 -7.66 8.56 -10.45
C ARG A 281 -8.01 9.64 -9.41
N LEU A 282 -7.89 9.31 -8.13
CA LEU A 282 -8.15 10.27 -7.04
C LEU A 282 -7.13 11.42 -7.06
N LEU A 283 -5.85 11.13 -7.28
CA LEU A 283 -4.80 12.15 -7.43
C LEU A 283 -5.07 13.04 -8.64
N GLN A 284 -5.50 12.47 -9.77
CA GLN A 284 -5.90 13.27 -10.93
C GLN A 284 -7.02 14.25 -10.60
N MET A 285 -8.06 13.81 -9.88
CA MET A 285 -9.16 14.68 -9.46
C MET A 285 -8.71 15.80 -8.50
N LEU A 286 -7.80 15.50 -7.56
CA LEU A 286 -7.22 16.50 -6.66
C LEU A 286 -6.35 17.52 -7.42
N VAL A 287 -5.56 17.08 -8.39
CA VAL A 287 -4.68 17.97 -9.18
C VAL A 287 -5.48 18.88 -10.13
N GLU A 288 -6.70 18.49 -10.51
CA GLU A 288 -7.62 19.34 -11.26
C GLU A 288 -8.24 20.47 -10.41
N TYR A 289 -8.16 20.37 -9.08
CA TYR A 289 -8.55 21.44 -8.16
C TYR A 289 -7.30 22.17 -7.64
N ALA A 290 -7.10 23.42 -8.08
CA ALA A 290 -5.85 24.16 -7.84
C ALA A 290 -5.42 24.25 -6.35
N PRO A 291 -6.33 24.46 -5.37
CA PRO A 291 -5.94 24.49 -3.96
C PRO A 291 -5.34 23.18 -3.46
N SER A 292 -5.89 22.02 -3.86
CA SER A 292 -5.31 20.73 -3.50
C SER A 292 -3.99 20.44 -4.22
N GLU A 293 -3.79 20.95 -5.44
CA GLU A 293 -2.48 20.83 -6.10
C GLU A 293 -1.38 21.55 -5.30
N SER A 294 -1.65 22.74 -4.77
CA SER A 294 -0.70 23.47 -3.92
C SER A 294 -0.34 22.67 -2.66
N ILE A 295 -1.35 22.18 -1.95
CA ILE A 295 -1.18 21.37 -0.73
C ILE A 295 -0.40 20.07 -1.01
N LEU A 296 -0.64 19.45 -2.17
CA LEU A 296 0.10 18.25 -2.59
C LEU A 296 1.60 18.53 -2.80
N VAL A 297 1.96 19.77 -3.15
CA VAL A 297 3.34 20.18 -3.37
C VAL A 297 4.01 20.66 -2.08
N THR A 298 3.31 21.37 -1.19
CA THR A 298 3.92 22.06 -0.04
C THR A 298 3.78 21.32 1.29
N ASP A 299 2.65 20.66 1.54
CA ASP A 299 2.26 20.27 2.91
C ASP A 299 2.22 18.76 3.14
N THR A 300 2.39 17.97 2.08
CA THR A 300 2.21 16.51 2.09
C THR A 300 3.50 15.80 1.70
N PRO A 301 4.34 15.37 2.67
CA PRO A 301 5.70 14.90 2.39
C PRO A 301 5.77 13.58 1.61
N ASP A 302 4.76 12.73 1.72
CA ASP A 302 4.75 11.40 1.08
C ASP A 302 4.37 11.45 -0.42
N THR A 303 3.96 12.60 -0.96
CA THR A 303 3.48 12.72 -2.35
C THR A 303 4.53 12.28 -3.36
N ARG A 304 5.77 12.76 -3.22
CA ARG A 304 6.89 12.35 -4.08
C ARG A 304 7.07 10.84 -4.09
N GLY A 305 7.08 10.22 -2.91
CA GLY A 305 7.27 8.78 -2.75
C GLY A 305 6.17 7.95 -3.42
N VAL A 306 4.92 8.42 -3.35
CA VAL A 306 3.78 7.80 -4.06
C VAL A 306 3.91 7.96 -5.57
N LEU A 307 4.26 9.15 -6.06
CA LEU A 307 4.43 9.39 -7.49
C LEU A 307 5.55 8.53 -8.09
N ASP A 308 6.69 8.45 -7.42
CA ASP A 308 7.81 7.59 -7.83
C ASP A 308 7.44 6.10 -7.79
N LYS A 309 6.66 5.68 -6.79
CA LYS A 309 6.13 4.31 -6.71
C LYS A 309 5.20 3.99 -7.88
N LEU A 310 4.27 4.89 -8.22
CA LEU A 310 3.35 4.69 -9.34
C LEU A 310 4.10 4.71 -10.69
N ALA A 311 5.10 5.56 -10.84
CA ALA A 311 5.95 5.59 -12.03
C ALA A 311 6.77 4.30 -12.18
N THR A 312 7.35 3.78 -11.10
CA THR A 312 8.10 2.51 -11.14
C THR A 312 7.20 1.32 -11.46
N LEU A 313 6.01 1.22 -10.86
CA LEU A 313 5.07 0.11 -11.11
C LEU A 313 4.48 0.06 -12.53
N THR A 314 4.63 1.14 -13.31
CA THR A 314 4.16 1.25 -14.70
C THR A 314 5.27 1.11 -15.74
N THR A 315 6.54 1.19 -15.34
CA THR A 315 7.71 1.21 -16.25
C THR A 315 8.54 -0.07 -16.23
N THR A 316 8.33 -0.96 -15.27
CA THR A 316 9.04 -2.25 -15.19
C THR A 316 8.74 -3.17 -16.38
N THR A 317 9.65 -4.11 -16.65
CA THR A 317 9.53 -5.09 -17.75
C THR A 317 8.24 -5.93 -17.68
N LYS A 318 7.73 -6.15 -16.46
CA LYS A 318 6.39 -6.68 -16.18
C LYS A 318 5.66 -5.68 -15.28
N PRO A 319 4.90 -4.73 -15.86
CA PRO A 319 4.24 -3.69 -15.07
C PRO A 319 3.13 -4.30 -14.23
N THR A 320 3.09 -3.91 -12.96
CA THR A 320 2.02 -4.31 -12.04
C THR A 320 0.69 -3.63 -12.42
N ILE A 321 0.79 -2.39 -12.93
CA ILE A 321 -0.33 -1.65 -13.50
C ILE A 321 -0.20 -1.74 -15.03
N ALA A 322 -0.88 -2.73 -15.63
CA ALA A 322 -0.77 -3.02 -17.06
C ALA A 322 -1.67 -2.13 -17.96
N ASP A 323 -2.62 -1.40 -17.37
CA ASP A 323 -3.50 -0.49 -18.11
C ASP A 323 -2.70 0.69 -18.69
N ALA A 324 -2.68 0.79 -20.02
CA ALA A 324 -1.94 1.82 -20.75
C ALA A 324 -2.44 3.25 -20.45
N GLY A 325 -3.75 3.42 -20.23
CA GLY A 325 -4.35 4.70 -19.89
C GLY A 325 -3.93 5.15 -18.49
N LEU A 326 -3.97 4.24 -17.50
CA LEU A 326 -3.46 4.53 -16.16
C LEU A 326 -1.96 4.82 -16.17
N ALA A 327 -1.17 4.09 -16.95
CA ALA A 327 0.26 4.34 -17.08
C ALA A 327 0.55 5.74 -17.67
N GLN A 328 -0.26 6.20 -18.63
CA GLN A 328 -0.17 7.56 -19.15
C GLN A 328 -0.53 8.61 -18.10
N LEU A 329 -1.60 8.38 -17.31
CA LEU A 329 -1.97 9.27 -16.21
C LEU A 329 -0.87 9.35 -15.14
N CYS A 330 -0.27 8.22 -14.76
CA CYS A 330 0.87 8.20 -13.83
C CYS A 330 2.04 9.06 -14.34
N ARG A 331 2.39 8.94 -15.63
CA ARG A 331 3.45 9.77 -16.25
C ARG A 331 3.07 11.25 -16.27
N GLY A 332 1.81 11.57 -16.56
CA GLY A 332 1.31 12.94 -16.54
C GLY A 332 1.36 13.57 -15.15
N LEU A 333 0.92 12.85 -14.13
CA LEU A 333 0.99 13.29 -12.73
C LEU A 333 2.42 13.47 -12.26
N HIS A 334 3.31 12.52 -12.57
CA HIS A 334 4.73 12.59 -12.24
C HIS A 334 5.38 13.84 -12.89
N GLY A 335 5.18 14.02 -14.20
CA GLY A 335 5.72 15.17 -14.94
C GLY A 335 5.16 16.53 -14.53
N ARG A 336 3.94 16.59 -13.96
CA ARG A 336 3.33 17.84 -13.49
C ARG A 336 3.76 18.20 -12.07
N LEU A 337 3.77 17.23 -11.14
CA LEU A 337 3.97 17.49 -9.72
C LEU A 337 5.44 17.44 -9.30
N VAL A 338 6.23 16.49 -9.78
CA VAL A 338 7.63 16.32 -9.32
C VAL A 338 8.48 17.57 -9.56
N PRO A 339 8.43 18.24 -10.73
CA PRO A 339 9.21 19.48 -10.93
C PRO A 339 8.80 20.61 -9.98
N LYS A 340 7.52 20.67 -9.58
CA LYS A 340 7.02 21.65 -8.61
C LYS A 340 7.49 21.32 -7.19
N ILE A 341 7.45 20.04 -6.81
CA ILE A 341 8.02 19.55 -5.56
C ILE A 341 9.51 19.86 -5.51
N ASP A 342 10.27 19.56 -6.57
CA ASP A 342 11.70 19.88 -6.66
C ASP A 342 11.96 21.39 -6.49
N ALA A 343 11.11 22.24 -7.07
CA ALA A 343 11.23 23.69 -6.94
C ALA A 343 10.96 24.17 -5.53
N PHE A 344 9.96 23.59 -4.86
CA PHE A 344 9.65 23.88 -3.47
C PHE A 344 10.76 23.40 -2.53
N GLU A 345 11.23 22.16 -2.67
CA GLU A 345 12.28 21.57 -1.84
C GLU A 345 13.62 22.32 -1.99
N ARG A 346 13.93 22.84 -3.18
CA ARG A 346 15.10 23.70 -3.40
C ARG A 346 15.05 25.02 -2.64
N GLN A 347 13.87 25.54 -2.33
CA GLN A 347 13.69 26.81 -1.64
C GLN A 347 13.51 26.65 -0.13
N HIS A 348 12.87 25.57 0.31
CA HIS A 348 12.42 25.38 1.71
C HIS A 348 13.12 24.21 2.42
N GLY A 349 14.03 23.50 1.74
CA GLY A 349 14.63 22.26 2.23
C GLY A 349 13.75 21.04 1.93
N SER A 350 14.28 19.84 2.18
CA SER A 350 13.55 18.60 1.88
C SER A 350 12.31 18.44 2.77
N LEU A 351 11.16 18.20 2.14
CA LEU A 351 9.89 17.94 2.82
C LEU A 351 9.94 16.70 3.72
N VAL A 352 10.79 15.75 3.34
CA VAL A 352 10.94 14.47 4.04
C VAL A 352 12.13 14.49 5.01
N GLY A 353 12.81 15.62 5.14
CA GLY A 353 13.98 15.79 6.01
C GLY A 353 15.18 14.97 5.54
N LEU A 354 15.43 14.92 4.23
CA LEU A 354 16.71 14.47 3.70
C LEU A 354 17.79 15.47 4.13
N PRO A 355 18.87 15.02 4.79
CA PRO A 355 19.96 15.91 5.19
C PRO A 355 20.55 16.59 3.95
N THR A 356 20.66 17.91 3.98
CA THR A 356 21.34 18.67 2.93
C THR A 356 22.85 18.56 3.11
N ASP A 357 23.62 18.82 2.05
CA ASP A 357 25.07 19.00 2.20
C ASP A 357 25.39 20.29 3.00
N ASP A 358 24.44 21.23 3.11
CA ASP A 358 24.60 22.50 3.85
C ASP A 358 24.22 22.39 5.34
N ASP A 359 23.62 21.28 5.78
CA ASP A 359 23.47 20.94 7.22
C ASP A 359 24.85 20.73 7.89
N ASP A 360 25.93 20.80 7.11
CA ASP A 360 27.33 20.77 7.53
C ASP A 360 27.77 22.09 8.23
N ASP A 361 26.95 23.16 8.20
CA ASP A 361 27.25 24.50 8.76
C ASP A 361 26.68 24.74 10.17
N ASP A 362 26.33 23.70 10.94
CA ASP A 362 26.13 23.83 12.39
C ASP A 362 27.48 24.17 13.06
N LYS A 363 27.80 25.47 13.04
CA LYS A 363 28.32 26.38 14.07
C LYS A 363 28.76 25.81 15.43
N GLU A 364 29.46 24.68 15.46
CA GLU A 364 30.35 24.30 16.55
C GLU A 364 31.76 24.08 15.98
N ASP A 365 32.60 25.08 16.24
CA ASP A 365 34.05 25.09 16.10
C ASP A 365 34.64 25.10 14.68
N GLY A 366 34.45 26.25 14.02
CA GLY A 366 35.35 26.74 12.97
C GLY A 366 36.78 27.03 13.41
N ASP A 367 37.36 26.33 14.41
CA ASP A 367 38.76 26.53 14.81
C ASP A 367 39.45 25.31 15.48
N ALA A 368 38.94 24.08 15.28
CA ALA A 368 39.67 22.86 15.70
C ALA A 368 39.50 21.68 14.72
N LEU A 369 39.45 21.97 13.42
CA LEU A 369 39.20 21.00 12.35
C LEU A 369 40.29 19.90 12.27
N GLU A 370 40.01 18.81 12.98
CA GLU A 370 40.12 17.40 12.58
C GLU A 370 41.47 16.90 12.01
N ARG A 371 42.44 16.64 12.89
CA ARG A 371 43.59 15.77 12.54
C ARG A 371 43.32 14.28 12.67
N ASN A 372 42.16 13.86 13.19
CA ASN A 372 41.88 12.44 13.41
C ASN A 372 40.86 11.90 12.40
N VAL A 373 41.37 11.17 11.40
CA VAL A 373 40.62 10.46 10.35
C VAL A 373 39.52 9.57 10.94
N GLU A 374 39.76 8.97 12.11
CA GLU A 374 38.79 8.09 12.78
C GLU A 374 37.55 8.85 13.24
N ARG A 375 37.72 10.03 13.86
CA ARG A 375 36.58 10.83 14.37
C ARG A 375 35.69 11.34 13.25
N ALA A 376 36.28 11.76 12.13
CA ALA A 376 35.53 12.17 10.95
C ALA A 376 34.74 10.99 10.37
N ALA A 377 35.37 9.81 10.28
CA ALA A 377 34.69 8.59 9.81
C ALA A 377 33.59 8.10 10.78
N GLU A 378 33.76 8.28 12.10
CA GLU A 378 32.73 7.98 13.10
C GLU A 378 31.50 8.87 12.96
N ARG A 379 31.69 10.19 12.77
CA ARG A 379 30.58 11.14 12.53
C ARG A 379 29.76 10.74 11.30
N GLU A 380 30.43 10.41 10.20
CA GLU A 380 29.76 9.99 8.97
C GLU A 380 29.05 8.64 9.11
N LEU A 381 29.61 7.71 9.91
CA LEU A 381 28.95 6.45 10.25
C LEU A 381 27.65 6.68 11.03
N GLU A 382 27.63 7.63 11.97
CA GLU A 382 26.43 8.01 12.73
C GLU A 382 25.37 8.64 11.83
N ARG A 383 25.76 9.54 10.92
CA ARG A 383 24.86 10.14 9.90
C ARG A 383 24.26 9.06 9.00
N ALA A 384 25.07 8.12 8.53
CA ALA A 384 24.61 6.99 7.74
C ALA A 384 23.65 6.09 8.52
N ALA A 385 23.91 5.85 9.81
CA ALA A 385 23.02 5.08 10.68
C ALA A 385 21.67 5.79 10.87
N LEU A 386 21.66 7.11 11.06
CA LEU A 386 20.44 7.91 11.12
C LEU A 386 19.64 7.85 9.80
N CYS A 387 20.33 7.90 8.66
CA CYS A 387 19.68 7.70 7.36
C CYS A 387 19.03 6.31 7.28
N LYS A 388 19.70 5.25 7.76
CA LYS A 388 19.11 3.90 7.82
C LYS A 388 17.86 3.86 8.69
N THR A 389 17.89 4.45 9.88
CA THR A 389 16.74 4.43 10.81
C THR A 389 15.55 5.20 10.25
N ARG A 390 15.78 6.39 9.67
CA ARG A 390 14.74 7.16 8.96
C ARG A 390 14.19 6.38 7.77
N GLY A 391 15.05 5.78 6.95
CA GLY A 391 14.65 4.91 5.84
C GLY A 391 13.78 3.74 6.28
N ASN A 392 14.13 3.09 7.40
CA ASN A 392 13.33 2.01 7.99
C ASN A 392 11.94 2.48 8.42
N ALA A 393 11.82 3.68 8.98
CA ALA A 393 10.52 4.25 9.35
C ALA A 393 9.63 4.44 8.11
N PHE A 394 10.16 5.00 7.02
CA PHE A 394 9.42 5.14 5.75
C PHE A 394 9.06 3.80 5.12
N PHE A 395 9.98 2.83 5.18
CA PHE A 395 9.72 1.48 4.69
C PHE A 395 8.59 0.79 5.45
N GLN A 396 8.55 0.95 6.78
CA GLN A 396 7.47 0.44 7.62
C GLN A 396 6.14 1.10 7.25
N ARG A 397 6.12 2.42 7.03
CA ARG A 397 4.92 3.18 6.58
C ARG A 397 4.43 2.79 5.18
N GLY A 398 5.25 2.11 4.37
CA GLY A 398 4.92 1.71 3.00
C GLY A 398 5.46 2.66 1.92
N ASN A 399 6.11 3.76 2.32
CA ASN A 399 6.79 4.68 1.40
C ASN A 399 8.18 4.13 1.02
N VAL A 400 8.16 3.10 0.19
CA VAL A 400 9.37 2.38 -0.21
C VAL A 400 10.31 3.20 -1.09
N CYS A 401 9.78 4.11 -1.92
CA CYS A 401 10.62 4.94 -2.80
C CYS A 401 11.42 5.95 -2.00
N THR A 402 10.81 6.64 -1.03
CA THR A 402 11.56 7.53 -0.14
C THR A 402 12.55 6.75 0.73
N ALA A 403 12.16 5.59 1.27
CA ALA A 403 13.08 4.73 2.02
C ALA A 403 14.35 4.38 1.22
N ARG A 404 14.21 4.10 -0.09
CA ARG A 404 15.34 3.85 -0.99
C ARG A 404 16.30 5.04 -1.07
N VAL A 405 15.79 6.27 -1.11
CA VAL A 405 16.63 7.48 -1.17
C VAL A 405 17.49 7.57 0.10
N PHE A 406 16.91 7.33 1.28
CA PHE A 406 17.65 7.29 2.54
C PHE A 406 18.73 6.20 2.57
N TYR A 407 18.42 4.97 2.14
CA TYR A 407 19.43 3.90 2.08
C TYR A 407 20.55 4.21 1.10
N ARG A 408 20.21 4.78 -0.06
CA ARG A 408 21.21 5.20 -1.06
C ARG A 408 22.12 6.30 -0.51
N ARG A 409 21.56 7.28 0.21
CA ARG A 409 22.33 8.34 0.86
C ARG A 409 23.25 7.76 1.94
N ALA A 410 22.76 6.85 2.79
CA ALA A 410 23.59 6.17 3.79
C ALA A 410 24.81 5.47 3.16
N ILE A 411 24.59 4.72 2.06
CA ILE A 411 25.68 4.07 1.32
C ILE A 411 26.65 5.09 0.73
N ALA A 412 26.14 6.21 0.19
CA ALA A 412 26.98 7.26 -0.37
C ALA A 412 27.87 7.93 0.69
N LEU A 413 27.32 8.21 1.88
CA LEU A 413 28.08 8.77 3.02
C LEU A 413 29.19 7.81 3.46
N LEU A 414 28.88 6.51 3.63
CA LEU A 414 29.88 5.51 4.00
C LEU A 414 31.01 5.41 2.96
N ARG A 415 30.68 5.39 1.67
CA ARG A 415 31.69 5.35 0.60
C ARG A 415 32.53 6.61 0.56
N LYS A 416 31.92 7.78 0.74
CA LYS A 416 32.63 9.07 0.80
C LYS A 416 33.62 9.07 1.96
N ALA A 417 33.18 8.68 3.15
CA ALA A 417 34.01 8.62 4.34
C ALA A 417 35.14 7.59 4.23
N GLU A 418 34.87 6.40 3.67
CA GLU A 418 35.89 5.37 3.41
C GLU A 418 36.96 5.91 2.43
N MET A 419 36.55 6.51 1.32
CA MET A 419 37.51 7.08 0.36
C MET A 419 38.30 8.26 0.92
N GLN A 420 37.67 9.14 1.71
CA GLN A 420 38.37 10.26 2.36
C GLN A 420 39.40 9.75 3.37
N ALA A 421 39.04 8.75 4.17
CA ALA A 421 39.95 8.13 5.11
C ALA A 421 41.14 7.47 4.41
N GLU A 422 40.89 6.69 3.35
CA GLU A 422 41.94 6.05 2.55
C GLU A 422 42.86 7.08 1.89
N GLN A 423 42.32 8.19 1.39
CA GLN A 423 43.11 9.28 0.81
C GLN A 423 44.03 9.91 1.85
N CYS A 424 43.51 10.27 3.02
CA CYS A 424 44.29 10.84 4.12
C CYS A 424 45.40 9.87 4.57
N LEU A 425 45.07 8.60 4.82
CA LEU A 425 46.02 7.56 5.22
C LEU A 425 47.08 7.29 4.14
N SER A 426 46.72 7.38 2.85
CA SER A 426 47.67 7.20 1.75
C SER A 426 48.64 8.37 1.56
N SER A 427 48.32 9.53 2.11
CA SER A 427 49.14 10.75 2.01
C SER A 427 50.13 10.92 3.17
N LEU A 428 50.12 10.00 4.14
CA LEU A 428 51.03 10.03 5.29
C LEU A 428 52.49 9.92 4.84
N ALA A 429 53.37 10.66 5.53
CA ALA A 429 54.80 10.51 5.36
C ALA A 429 55.25 9.13 5.87
N ARG A 430 56.40 8.66 5.41
CA ARG A 430 56.95 7.34 5.77
C ARG A 430 57.02 7.12 7.28
N ASP A 431 57.49 8.13 8.02
CA ASP A 431 57.67 8.04 9.48
C ASP A 431 56.33 7.98 10.21
N ASP A 432 55.32 8.73 9.73
CA ASP A 432 53.97 8.71 10.28
C ASP A 432 53.23 7.39 9.97
N LEU A 433 53.51 6.80 8.81
CA LEU A 433 52.97 5.50 8.42
C LEU A 433 53.52 4.40 9.33
N LEU A 434 54.84 4.37 9.56
CA LEU A 434 55.46 3.45 10.52
C LEU A 434 54.92 3.63 11.94
N ALA A 435 54.71 4.87 12.38
CA ALA A 435 54.15 5.15 13.70
C ALA A 435 52.71 4.64 13.89
N GLN A 436 51.94 4.52 12.80
CA GLN A 436 50.56 4.02 12.80
C GLN A 436 50.45 2.52 12.48
N CYS A 437 51.52 1.90 11.98
CA CYS A 437 51.63 0.44 11.86
C CYS A 437 51.83 -0.17 13.25
N SER A 438 50.73 -0.48 13.94
CA SER A 438 50.73 -1.23 15.18
C SER A 438 50.14 -2.63 14.99
N VAL A 439 50.49 -3.55 15.89
CA VAL A 439 49.91 -4.90 15.92
C VAL A 439 48.38 -4.80 15.98
N GLY A 440 47.70 -5.51 15.08
CA GLY A 440 46.25 -5.50 14.93
C GLY A 440 45.70 -4.42 13.98
N ALA A 441 46.54 -3.55 13.41
CA ALA A 441 46.11 -2.58 12.41
C ALA A 441 45.69 -3.27 11.11
N SER A 442 44.59 -2.79 10.51
CA SER A 442 44.12 -3.27 9.21
C SER A 442 44.86 -2.58 8.08
N VAL A 443 45.35 -3.35 7.13
CA VAL A 443 46.16 -2.88 6.00
C VAL A 443 45.74 -3.50 4.68
N LEU A 444 46.08 -2.83 3.58
CA LEU A 444 46.08 -3.38 2.24
C LEU A 444 47.53 -3.64 1.82
N VAL A 445 47.81 -4.89 1.44
CA VAL A 445 49.10 -5.33 0.93
C VAL A 445 49.04 -5.41 -0.59
N LEU A 446 50.00 -4.77 -1.27
CA LEU A 446 50.18 -4.90 -2.71
C LEU A 446 50.76 -6.27 -3.03
N GLN A 447 50.02 -7.06 -3.80
CA GLN A 447 50.42 -8.38 -4.28
C GLN A 447 51.29 -8.28 -5.54
N PRO A 448 52.08 -9.33 -5.88
CA PRO A 448 52.93 -9.35 -7.08
C PRO A 448 52.17 -9.18 -8.40
N ASP A 449 50.91 -9.61 -8.43
CA ASP A 449 49.97 -9.45 -9.55
C ASP A 449 49.45 -8.01 -9.72
N GLY A 450 49.84 -7.10 -8.82
CA GLY A 450 49.38 -5.72 -8.77
C GLY A 450 48.03 -5.52 -8.07
N SER A 451 47.39 -6.59 -7.60
CA SER A 451 46.18 -6.52 -6.79
C SER A 451 46.48 -6.10 -5.35
N ARG A 452 45.46 -5.71 -4.59
CA ARG A 452 45.61 -5.39 -3.16
C ARG A 452 44.75 -6.32 -2.34
N ARG A 453 45.37 -7.00 -1.37
CA ARG A 453 44.70 -7.92 -0.44
C ARG A 453 44.63 -7.30 0.95
N GLY A 454 43.50 -7.50 1.63
CA GLY A 454 43.34 -7.10 3.03
C GLY A 454 44.16 -8.00 3.94
N ALA A 455 44.82 -7.40 4.93
CA ALA A 455 45.57 -8.12 5.95
C ALA A 455 45.55 -7.35 7.28
N MET A 456 45.99 -8.01 8.34
CA MET A 456 46.19 -7.46 9.67
C MET A 456 47.66 -7.57 10.05
N ILE A 457 48.21 -6.52 10.66
CA ILE A 457 49.60 -6.54 11.13
C ILE A 457 49.74 -7.47 12.34
N ALA A 458 50.64 -8.44 12.25
CA ALA A 458 50.99 -9.36 13.33
C ALA A 458 52.16 -8.83 14.17
N ASP A 459 53.22 -8.37 13.51
CA ASP A 459 54.40 -7.78 14.14
C ASP A 459 55.08 -6.74 13.23
N VAL A 460 55.91 -5.86 13.82
CA VAL A 460 56.60 -4.77 13.12
C VAL A 460 58.07 -4.74 13.51
N GLU A 461 58.95 -5.17 12.60
CA GLU A 461 60.40 -5.13 12.75
C GLU A 461 61.02 -4.11 11.78
N GLY A 462 61.04 -2.84 12.19
CA GLY A 462 61.60 -1.76 11.36
C GLY A 462 60.82 -1.57 10.06
N ASP A 463 61.45 -1.87 8.92
CA ASP A 463 60.83 -1.76 7.59
C ASP A 463 60.12 -3.06 7.14
N SER A 464 60.25 -4.14 7.92
CA SER A 464 59.66 -5.45 7.63
C SER A 464 58.45 -5.65 8.52
N ILE A 465 57.27 -5.82 7.92
CA ILE A 465 56.00 -5.96 8.64
C ILE A 465 55.47 -7.37 8.40
N GLU A 466 55.21 -8.09 9.48
CA GLU A 466 54.56 -9.39 9.43
C GLU A 466 53.04 -9.19 9.34
N VAL A 467 52.37 -9.86 8.39
CA VAL A 467 50.95 -9.66 8.10
C VAL A 467 50.19 -10.99 8.03
N ILE A 468 48.94 -10.97 8.48
CA ILE A 468 47.98 -12.08 8.40
C ILE A 468 46.87 -11.66 7.43
N TYR A 469 46.69 -12.39 6.32
CA TYR A 469 45.69 -12.04 5.31
C TYR A 469 44.24 -12.30 5.76
N ASP A 470 43.32 -11.45 5.32
CA ASP A 470 41.88 -11.62 5.57
C ASP A 470 41.31 -12.75 4.67
N GLY A 471 40.97 -13.92 5.23
CA GLY A 471 40.21 -14.99 4.56
C GLY A 471 40.55 -16.42 4.98
N ASP A 472 39.57 -17.34 4.88
CA ASP A 472 39.84 -18.79 4.87
C ASP A 472 40.46 -19.09 3.50
N GLY A 473 41.78 -19.30 3.46
CA GLY A 473 42.50 -19.57 2.22
C GLY A 473 41.85 -20.70 1.42
N ASP A 474 41.63 -20.45 0.13
CA ASP A 474 41.51 -21.57 -0.80
C ASP A 474 42.81 -22.38 -0.65
N GLU A 475 42.70 -23.69 -0.48
CA GLU A 475 43.82 -24.64 -0.21
C GLU A 475 44.90 -24.69 -1.33
N ASN A 476 44.92 -23.73 -2.27
CA ASN A 476 45.73 -23.72 -3.47
C ASN A 476 46.64 -22.48 -3.66
N GLU A 477 46.75 -21.56 -2.68
CA GLU A 477 47.76 -20.48 -2.74
C GLU A 477 49.01 -20.88 -1.94
N GLU A 478 49.88 -21.67 -2.57
CA GLU A 478 51.26 -21.86 -2.14
C GLU A 478 52.04 -20.57 -2.43
N GLU A 479 52.75 -20.02 -1.42
CA GLU A 479 53.55 -18.78 -1.42
C GLU A 479 52.82 -17.50 -0.93
N GLU A 480 52.24 -17.54 0.28
CA GLU A 480 51.94 -16.31 1.03
C GLU A 480 53.24 -15.77 1.66
N GLU A 481 53.68 -14.57 1.26
CA GLU A 481 54.75 -13.86 1.96
C GLU A 481 54.20 -13.27 3.27
N ASP A 482 54.57 -13.90 4.39
CA ASP A 482 54.17 -13.45 5.73
C ASP A 482 54.86 -12.12 6.12
N VAL A 483 56.03 -11.83 5.54
CA VAL A 483 56.82 -10.62 5.81
C VAL A 483 56.87 -9.72 4.58
N VAL A 484 56.28 -8.53 4.72
CA VAL A 484 56.09 -7.58 3.63
C VAL A 484 56.81 -6.26 3.93
N PRO A 485 57.53 -5.65 2.96
CA PRO A 485 58.16 -4.36 3.17
C PRO A 485 57.13 -3.24 3.26
N LEU A 486 57.41 -2.21 4.08
CA LEU A 486 56.56 -1.04 4.29
C LEU A 486 56.03 -0.40 2.99
N THR A 487 56.82 -0.41 1.91
CA THR A 487 56.46 0.18 0.60
C THR A 487 55.24 -0.47 -0.07
N ARG A 488 54.91 -1.72 0.29
CA ARG A 488 53.76 -2.47 -0.23
C ARG A 488 52.52 -2.33 0.65
N ILE A 489 52.62 -1.65 1.79
CA ILE A 489 51.56 -1.56 2.80
C ILE A 489 50.84 -0.22 2.71
N ARG A 490 49.52 -0.27 2.80
CA ARG A 490 48.65 0.90 2.96
C ARG A 490 47.74 0.71 4.16
N LEU A 491 47.70 1.70 5.04
CA LEU A 491 46.80 1.70 6.19
C LEU A 491 45.34 1.81 5.74
N ARG A 492 44.45 1.13 6.47
CA ARG A 492 43.00 1.25 6.36
C ARG A 492 42.43 1.85 7.63
N LEU A 493 41.12 2.10 7.62
CA LEU A 493 40.38 2.37 8.85
C LEU A 493 40.59 1.25 9.88
N PRO A 494 40.55 1.56 11.19
CA PRO A 494 40.66 0.57 12.25
C PRO A 494 39.66 -0.58 12.06
N THR A 495 40.08 -1.80 12.41
CA THR A 495 39.30 -3.04 12.22
C THR A 495 37.88 -2.93 12.78
N ALA A 496 37.72 -2.38 13.98
CA ALA A 496 36.42 -2.18 14.62
C ALA A 496 35.51 -1.21 13.84
N LEU A 497 36.07 -0.12 13.33
CA LEU A 497 35.34 0.88 12.55
C LEU A 497 34.98 0.31 11.17
N LEU A 498 35.94 -0.32 10.49
CA LEU A 498 35.75 -0.98 9.21
C LEU A 498 34.64 -2.04 9.28
N HIS A 499 34.64 -2.87 10.33
CA HIS A 499 33.58 -3.85 10.57
C HIS A 499 32.20 -3.19 10.70
N ARG A 500 32.09 -2.08 11.46
CA ARG A 500 30.83 -1.32 11.59
C ARG A 500 30.38 -0.72 10.24
N PHE A 501 31.32 -0.19 9.45
CA PHE A 501 31.05 0.29 8.10
C PHE A 501 30.50 -0.82 7.22
N LEU A 502 31.20 -1.96 7.13
CA LEU A 502 30.79 -3.10 6.32
C LEU A 502 29.41 -3.63 6.73
N THR A 503 29.18 -3.79 8.04
CA THR A 503 27.89 -4.23 8.59
C THR A 503 26.76 -3.28 8.19
N LEU A 504 26.97 -1.96 8.34
CA LEU A 504 25.95 -0.98 7.97
C LEU A 504 25.74 -0.93 6.45
N HIS A 505 26.80 -1.12 5.68
CA HIS A 505 26.76 -1.16 4.21
C HIS A 505 25.93 -2.36 3.71
N VAL A 506 26.13 -3.53 4.33
CA VAL A 506 25.34 -4.75 4.09
C VAL A 506 23.88 -4.52 4.48
N ASP A 507 23.61 -3.96 5.65
CA ASP A 507 22.25 -3.65 6.12
C ASP A 507 21.49 -2.74 5.13
N CYS A 508 22.11 -1.64 4.71
CA CYS A 508 21.51 -0.69 3.78
C CYS A 508 21.30 -1.33 2.40
N ALA A 509 22.26 -2.11 1.89
CA ALA A 509 22.12 -2.83 0.63
C ALA A 509 21.00 -3.88 0.69
N MET A 510 20.89 -4.61 1.79
CA MET A 510 19.81 -5.56 2.06
C MET A 510 18.44 -4.88 2.07
N ASN A 511 18.32 -3.74 2.74
CA ASN A 511 17.06 -3.00 2.78
C ASN A 511 16.70 -2.39 1.43
N MET A 512 17.68 -1.89 0.68
CA MET A 512 17.49 -1.42 -0.69
C MET A 512 17.03 -2.55 -1.63
N GLY A 513 17.61 -3.75 -1.52
CA GLY A 513 17.17 -4.93 -2.26
C GLY A 513 15.73 -5.34 -1.93
N LYS A 514 15.33 -5.26 -0.64
CA LYS A 514 13.93 -5.49 -0.23
C LYS A 514 12.97 -4.45 -0.83
N VAL A 515 13.39 -3.19 -0.95
CA VAL A 515 12.59 -2.16 -1.63
C VAL A 515 12.36 -2.52 -3.09
N PHE A 516 13.41 -2.84 -3.83
CA PHE A 516 13.29 -3.22 -5.25
C PHE A 516 12.43 -4.47 -5.43
N ALA A 517 12.58 -5.47 -4.55
CA ALA A 517 11.72 -6.66 -4.56
C ALA A 517 10.23 -6.31 -4.33
N GLN A 518 9.91 -5.33 -3.48
CA GLN A 518 8.54 -4.85 -3.29
C GLN A 518 7.99 -4.08 -4.49
N LEU A 519 8.86 -3.39 -5.25
CA LEU A 519 8.51 -2.73 -6.51
C LEU A 519 8.42 -3.70 -7.70
N SER A 520 8.57 -5.01 -7.46
CA SER A 520 8.66 -6.05 -8.50
C SER A 520 9.82 -5.86 -9.49
N ASP A 521 10.81 -5.07 -9.10
CA ASP A 521 12.05 -4.83 -9.83
C ASP A 521 13.11 -5.82 -9.34
N HIS A 522 12.97 -7.06 -9.78
CA HIS A 522 13.80 -8.16 -9.27
C HIS A 522 15.25 -8.11 -9.78
N GLU A 523 15.51 -7.44 -10.91
CA GLU A 523 16.86 -7.27 -11.47
C GLU A 523 17.71 -6.37 -10.56
N ASN A 524 17.19 -5.19 -10.19
CA ASN A 524 17.88 -4.29 -9.28
C ASN A 524 17.98 -4.87 -7.85
N ALA A 525 16.99 -5.69 -7.43
CA ALA A 525 17.09 -6.41 -6.18
C ALA A 525 18.27 -7.40 -6.16
N VAL A 526 18.49 -8.17 -7.23
CA VAL A 526 19.65 -9.08 -7.36
C VAL A 526 20.97 -8.31 -7.28
N GLN A 527 21.07 -7.15 -7.91
CA GLN A 527 22.27 -6.31 -7.84
C GLN A 527 22.54 -5.85 -6.39
N CYS A 528 21.52 -5.39 -5.68
CA CYS A 528 21.66 -4.96 -4.29
C CYS A 528 22.11 -6.11 -3.37
N PHE A 529 21.53 -7.30 -3.51
CA PHE A 529 21.92 -8.45 -2.70
C PHE A 529 23.30 -8.99 -3.08
N SER A 530 23.69 -8.90 -4.36
CA SER A 530 25.05 -9.24 -4.79
C SER A 530 26.06 -8.28 -4.18
N HIS A 531 25.76 -6.98 -4.14
CA HIS A 531 26.62 -6.01 -3.47
C HIS A 531 26.74 -6.25 -1.95
N ALA A 532 25.67 -6.71 -1.30
CA ALA A 532 25.74 -7.13 0.10
C ALA A 532 26.67 -8.35 0.27
N LEU A 533 26.64 -9.30 -0.67
CA LEU A 533 27.50 -10.49 -0.66
C LEU A 533 28.95 -10.19 -1.02
N GLU A 534 29.22 -9.17 -1.84
CA GLU A 534 30.60 -8.69 -2.08
C GLU A 534 31.25 -8.20 -0.78
N LYS A 535 30.48 -7.52 0.09
CA LYS A 535 30.95 -7.05 1.39
C LYS A 535 30.97 -8.15 2.45
N GLN A 536 30.02 -9.08 2.40
CA GLN A 536 29.96 -10.23 3.31
C GLN A 536 29.55 -11.52 2.56
N PRO A 537 30.52 -12.30 2.03
CA PRO A 537 30.26 -13.45 1.14
C PRO A 537 29.39 -14.55 1.74
N HIS A 538 29.32 -14.64 3.07
CA HIS A 538 28.61 -15.70 3.78
C HIS A 538 27.32 -15.22 4.45
N HIS A 539 26.82 -14.04 4.07
CA HIS A 539 25.60 -13.48 4.63
C HIS A 539 24.35 -14.27 4.18
N ILE A 540 23.87 -15.15 5.06
CA ILE A 540 22.78 -16.12 4.80
C ILE A 540 21.52 -15.43 4.27
N ALA A 541 21.12 -14.31 4.89
CA ALA A 541 19.91 -13.62 4.49
C ALA A 541 20.03 -12.99 3.10
N ALA A 542 21.23 -12.54 2.68
CA ALA A 542 21.46 -12.00 1.34
C ALA A 542 21.38 -13.11 0.28
N LEU A 543 22.00 -14.27 0.53
CA LEU A 543 21.88 -15.45 -0.34
C LEU A 543 20.41 -15.87 -0.51
N TYR A 544 19.67 -15.96 0.60
CA TYR A 544 18.26 -16.32 0.57
C TYR A 544 17.42 -15.33 -0.26
N GLN A 545 17.57 -14.02 -0.02
CA GLN A 545 16.79 -13.00 -0.71
C GLN A 545 17.16 -12.88 -2.19
N ARG A 546 18.45 -13.05 -2.55
CA ARG A 546 18.90 -13.11 -3.94
C ARG A 546 18.34 -14.33 -4.65
N GLY A 547 18.32 -15.49 -3.99
CA GLY A 547 17.69 -16.71 -4.50
C GLY A 547 16.19 -16.51 -4.80
N LEU A 548 15.44 -15.83 -3.92
CA LEU A 548 14.04 -15.48 -4.17
C LEU A 548 13.87 -14.52 -5.36
N ALA A 549 14.74 -13.53 -5.51
CA ALA A 549 14.70 -12.61 -6.64
C ALA A 549 14.98 -13.34 -7.96
N HIS A 550 15.96 -14.26 -8.00
CA HIS A 550 16.20 -15.13 -9.16
C HIS A 550 15.00 -16.04 -9.47
N MET A 551 14.31 -16.58 -8.46
CA MET A 551 13.06 -17.33 -8.68
C MET A 551 11.99 -16.48 -9.36
N ALA A 552 11.84 -15.22 -8.95
CA ALA A 552 10.88 -14.29 -9.54
C ALA A 552 11.25 -13.88 -10.98
N LEU A 553 12.55 -13.84 -11.31
CA LEU A 553 13.07 -13.69 -12.67
C LEU A 553 13.01 -14.97 -13.51
N HIS A 554 12.55 -16.10 -12.93
CA HIS A 554 12.60 -17.44 -13.53
C HIS A 554 14.00 -17.97 -13.85
N ASP A 555 15.04 -17.39 -13.26
CA ASP A 555 16.40 -17.94 -13.28
C ASP A 555 16.55 -19.01 -12.20
N LEU A 556 16.01 -20.19 -12.51
CA LEU A 556 15.95 -21.29 -11.56
C LEU A 556 17.33 -21.87 -11.20
N ARG A 557 18.34 -21.69 -12.06
CA ARG A 557 19.70 -22.22 -11.82
C ARG A 557 20.40 -21.41 -10.73
N SER A 558 20.48 -20.10 -10.91
CA SER A 558 21.08 -19.20 -9.92
C SER A 558 20.32 -19.24 -8.60
N ALA A 559 18.98 -19.31 -8.65
CA ALA A 559 18.15 -19.52 -7.46
C ALA A 559 18.50 -20.81 -6.71
N GLN A 560 18.72 -21.92 -7.42
CA GLN A 560 19.08 -23.19 -6.80
C GLN A 560 20.42 -23.10 -6.07
N GLN A 561 21.41 -22.48 -6.71
CA GLN A 561 22.76 -22.31 -6.15
C GLN A 561 22.71 -21.46 -4.88
N ASP A 562 22.06 -20.29 -4.93
CA ASP A 562 21.95 -19.38 -3.78
C ASP A 562 21.19 -20.01 -2.60
N LEU A 563 20.06 -20.67 -2.86
CA LEU A 563 19.28 -21.33 -1.81
C LEU A 563 20.01 -22.52 -1.21
N TRP A 564 20.78 -23.26 -2.01
CA TRP A 564 21.61 -24.36 -1.52
C TRP A 564 22.75 -23.83 -0.64
N SER A 565 23.47 -22.79 -1.09
CA SER A 565 24.52 -22.14 -0.31
C SER A 565 23.98 -21.58 1.01
N ALA A 566 22.82 -20.92 0.99
CA ALA A 566 22.16 -20.42 2.20
C ALA A 566 21.82 -21.57 3.17
N HIS A 567 21.29 -22.68 2.65
CA HIS A 567 20.97 -23.85 3.46
C HIS A 567 22.21 -24.49 4.09
N GLN A 568 23.31 -24.64 3.34
CA GLN A 568 24.56 -25.18 3.87
C GLN A 568 25.13 -24.30 4.99
N ARG A 569 25.12 -22.97 4.80
CA ARG A 569 25.60 -22.03 5.81
C ARG A 569 24.72 -22.03 7.07
N CYS A 570 23.40 -22.13 6.94
CA CYS A 570 22.51 -22.36 8.09
C CYS A 570 22.83 -23.65 8.84
N ARG A 571 23.13 -24.74 8.11
CA ARG A 571 23.46 -26.04 8.71
C ARG A 571 24.80 -25.97 9.46
N ALA A 572 25.81 -25.37 8.85
CA ALA A 572 27.12 -25.15 9.48
C ALA A 572 26.97 -24.32 10.75
N TRP A 573 26.22 -23.21 10.69
CA TRP A 573 25.91 -22.40 11.87
C TRP A 573 25.20 -23.20 12.97
N LYS A 574 24.23 -24.05 12.61
CA LYS A 574 23.51 -24.89 13.59
C LYS A 574 24.43 -25.90 14.29
N ILE A 575 25.38 -26.48 13.55
CA ILE A 575 26.38 -27.40 14.10
C ILE A 575 27.30 -26.68 15.06
N ALA A 576 27.80 -25.48 14.69
CA ALA A 576 28.63 -24.66 15.56
C ALA A 576 27.89 -24.24 16.85
N ALA A 577 26.62 -23.83 16.73
CA ALA A 577 25.78 -23.42 17.86
C ALA A 577 25.35 -24.57 18.80
N HIS A 578 25.65 -25.83 18.49
CA HIS A 578 25.46 -26.96 19.41
C HIS A 578 26.61 -27.12 20.41
N GLY A 579 27.74 -26.43 20.20
CA GLY A 579 28.93 -26.50 21.06
C GLY A 579 28.99 -25.47 22.20
N ASP A 580 28.36 -24.30 22.03
CA ASP A 580 28.32 -23.24 23.05
C ASP A 580 26.94 -23.15 23.73
N GLY A 581 26.97 -23.22 25.07
CA GLY A 581 25.80 -23.06 25.91
C GLY A 581 25.32 -21.62 26.00
N ASP A 582 24.01 -21.45 25.85
CA ASP A 582 23.21 -20.30 26.32
C ASP A 582 23.32 -18.93 25.62
N GLU A 583 23.78 -18.85 24.36
CA GLU A 583 23.77 -17.58 23.62
C GLU A 583 22.43 -17.30 22.89
N LEU A 584 21.65 -16.38 23.49
CA LEU A 584 20.52 -15.59 22.97
C LEU A 584 19.38 -16.30 22.20
N SER A 585 18.38 -16.78 22.94
CA SER A 585 17.11 -17.38 22.45
C SER A 585 16.46 -16.66 21.24
N ARG A 586 16.55 -15.33 21.13
CA ARG A 586 15.95 -14.55 20.03
C ARG A 586 16.68 -14.69 18.69
N GLU A 587 18.01 -14.62 18.66
CA GLU A 587 18.76 -14.77 17.41
C GLU A 587 18.69 -16.19 16.88
N LYS A 588 18.75 -17.16 17.79
CA LYS A 588 18.53 -18.56 17.47
C LYS A 588 17.15 -18.78 16.83
N GLN A 589 16.09 -18.23 17.43
CA GLN A 589 14.73 -18.28 16.87
C GLN A 589 14.66 -17.63 15.48
N GLN A 590 15.29 -16.48 15.27
CA GLN A 590 15.30 -15.80 13.97
C GLN A 590 16.02 -16.61 12.89
N LYS A 591 17.18 -17.19 13.20
CA LYS A 591 17.96 -18.02 12.28
C LYS A 591 17.27 -19.36 12.00
N GLU A 592 16.60 -19.96 12.98
CA GLU A 592 15.75 -21.15 12.78
C GLU A 592 14.52 -20.84 11.91
N ALA A 593 13.86 -19.71 12.13
CA ALA A 593 12.76 -19.25 11.29
C ALA A 593 13.24 -19.03 9.84
N LEU A 594 14.43 -18.45 9.65
CA LEU A 594 15.05 -18.28 8.34
C LEU A 594 15.34 -19.62 7.66
N LEU A 595 15.84 -20.63 8.39
CA LEU A 595 16.02 -21.99 7.85
C LEU A 595 14.68 -22.60 7.40
N GLY A 596 13.62 -22.42 8.18
CA GLY A 596 12.26 -22.82 7.79
C GLY A 596 11.80 -22.15 6.48
N GLN A 597 12.10 -20.86 6.32
CA GLN A 597 11.80 -20.12 5.10
C GLN A 597 12.62 -20.59 3.90
N ILE A 598 13.93 -20.83 4.07
CA ILE A 598 14.83 -21.34 3.02
C ILE A 598 14.36 -22.72 2.54
N THR A 599 14.04 -23.63 3.45
CA THR A 599 13.55 -24.97 3.09
C THR A 599 12.21 -24.92 2.35
N ALA A 600 11.29 -24.02 2.77
CA ALA A 600 10.04 -23.80 2.06
C ALA A 600 10.26 -23.21 0.65
N ALA A 601 11.17 -22.25 0.49
CA ALA A 601 11.54 -21.69 -0.80
C ALA A 601 12.17 -22.74 -1.72
N TYR A 602 13.05 -23.59 -1.19
CA TYR A 602 13.65 -24.70 -1.94
C TYR A 602 12.60 -25.71 -2.44
N LYS A 603 11.60 -26.05 -1.62
CA LYS A 603 10.46 -26.88 -2.05
C LYS A 603 9.64 -26.20 -3.16
N LYS A 604 9.40 -24.89 -3.05
CA LYS A 604 8.72 -24.12 -4.11
C LYS A 604 9.55 -24.14 -5.41
N LEU A 605 10.87 -23.98 -5.32
CA LEU A 605 11.77 -24.07 -6.47
C LEU A 605 11.69 -25.44 -7.15
N GLN A 606 11.68 -26.54 -6.39
CA GLN A 606 11.50 -27.89 -6.93
C GLN A 606 10.17 -28.05 -7.67
N ALA A 607 9.08 -27.50 -7.13
CA ALA A 607 7.79 -27.49 -7.79
C ALA A 607 7.81 -26.68 -9.10
N LEU A 608 8.50 -25.53 -9.12
CA LEU A 608 8.71 -24.73 -10.35
C LEU A 608 9.50 -25.51 -11.41
N HIS A 609 10.57 -26.22 -11.02
CA HIS A 609 11.31 -27.09 -11.95
C HIS A 609 10.44 -28.23 -12.51
N ALA A 610 9.64 -28.88 -11.67
CA ALA A 610 8.73 -29.93 -12.11
C ALA A 610 7.68 -29.39 -13.08
N ASN A 611 7.12 -28.21 -12.80
CA ASN A 611 6.16 -27.53 -13.68
C ASN A 611 6.81 -27.11 -15.00
N LYS A 612 8.02 -26.52 -14.98
CA LYS A 612 8.77 -26.16 -16.19
C LYS A 612 8.99 -27.39 -17.09
N LYS A 613 9.48 -28.50 -16.53
CA LYS A 613 9.64 -29.78 -17.26
C LYS A 613 8.33 -30.29 -17.86
N LYS A 614 7.20 -30.16 -17.15
CA LYS A 614 5.87 -30.55 -17.66
C LYS A 614 5.41 -29.65 -18.82
N VAL A 615 5.61 -28.34 -18.71
CA VAL A 615 5.28 -27.37 -19.76
C VAL A 615 6.16 -27.61 -20.99
N ASP A 616 7.46 -27.77 -20.81
CA ASP A 616 8.41 -28.07 -21.90
C ASP A 616 8.02 -29.37 -22.62
N LYS A 617 7.69 -30.43 -21.88
CA LYS A 617 7.20 -31.70 -22.46
C LYS A 617 5.90 -31.52 -23.25
N LYS A 618 4.97 -30.69 -22.75
CA LYS A 618 3.70 -30.39 -23.44
C LYS A 618 3.95 -29.59 -24.72
N LEU A 619 4.84 -28.61 -24.69
CA LEU A 619 5.25 -27.80 -25.84
C LEU A 619 5.91 -28.68 -26.92
N ILE A 620 6.84 -29.55 -26.53
CA ILE A 620 7.49 -30.51 -27.45
C ILE A 620 6.44 -31.41 -28.11
N LYS A 621 5.47 -31.93 -27.35
CA LYS A 621 4.38 -32.75 -27.92
C LYS A 621 3.51 -31.95 -28.91
N GLN A 622 3.20 -30.70 -28.58
CA GLN A 622 2.44 -29.82 -29.48
C GLN A 622 3.24 -29.47 -30.75
N MET A 623 4.54 -29.19 -30.63
CA MET A 623 5.45 -28.99 -31.76
C MET A 623 5.55 -30.25 -32.62
N MET A 624 5.73 -31.43 -32.03
CA MET A 624 5.77 -32.70 -32.78
C MET A 624 4.45 -32.96 -33.53
N ASN A 625 3.31 -32.70 -32.89
CA ASN A 625 2.00 -32.79 -33.55
C ASN A 625 1.87 -31.78 -34.70
N TYR A 626 2.31 -30.53 -34.52
CA TYR A 626 2.31 -29.52 -35.58
C TYR A 626 3.21 -29.92 -36.75
N LEU A 627 4.43 -30.38 -36.48
CA LEU A 627 5.36 -30.87 -37.50
C LEU A 627 4.78 -32.06 -38.28
N SER A 628 4.01 -32.94 -37.62
CA SER A 628 3.33 -34.05 -38.30
C SER A 628 2.19 -33.62 -39.24
N THR A 629 1.72 -32.37 -39.14
CA THR A 629 0.65 -31.81 -39.99
C THR A 629 1.16 -31.02 -41.20
N VAL A 630 2.47 -30.82 -41.34
CA VAL A 630 3.07 -30.11 -42.49
C VAL A 630 3.36 -31.12 -43.61
N PRO A 631 2.63 -31.09 -44.75
CA PRO A 631 2.86 -32.01 -45.87
C PRO A 631 4.16 -31.59 -46.59
N GLY A 632 5.19 -32.42 -46.49
CA GLY A 632 6.50 -32.20 -47.14
C GLY A 632 7.73 -32.59 -46.31
N LEU A 633 7.59 -32.78 -44.99
CA LEU A 633 8.67 -33.26 -44.11
C LEU A 633 8.63 -34.77 -43.84
N GLN A 634 7.56 -35.46 -44.24
CA GLN A 634 7.43 -36.92 -44.06
C GLN A 634 8.24 -37.73 -45.11
N ASP A 635 8.60 -37.11 -46.24
CA ASP A 635 9.23 -37.80 -47.38
C ASP A 635 10.77 -37.69 -47.43
N GLN A 636 11.41 -37.00 -46.47
CA GLN A 636 12.88 -36.81 -46.44
C GLN A 636 13.62 -37.64 -45.39
N SER A 637 12.93 -38.52 -44.65
CA SER A 637 13.54 -39.42 -43.66
C SER A 637 13.40 -40.90 -44.06
N GLY A 638 13.63 -41.20 -45.33
CA GLY A 638 13.73 -42.54 -45.91
C GLY A 638 15.17 -42.91 -46.23
#